data_AF-A0A9P0ICM9-F1
#
_entry.id   AF-A0A9P0ICM9-F1
#
_cell.length_a   1.000
_cell.length_b   1.000
_cell.length_c   1.000
_cell.angle_alpha   90.00
_cell.angle_beta   90.00
_cell.angle_gamma   90.00
#
_symmetry.space_group_name_H-M   'P 1'
#
loop_
_entity.id
_entity.type
_entity.pdbx_description
1 polymer ?
#
loop_
_entity_poly.entity_id
_entity_poly.type
_entity_poly.pdbx_seq_one_letter_code
_entity_poly.pdbx_strand_id
1 'polypeptide(L)'
;MSDIETRLEGMLFDFQTTYKTDYRRGQIRAPVLTKYEEKPKCLRIRPPPLKDIHTLTAWRSTPVPFSLWHKPNPILHKDPNKVQKPYVKQEDTELAQVIKTRPRVVMTPAVSVDDIEDPKARAILCDAMYTSTVAKMNREAVSDYVNMKAPLSPLPVPANPVTLPRLRPPYVSPEWRMETVSWDRQQLRSYCDPTKQFWLRQKSFPCRPCEETAIVEAHRKLQNQLDWAKRK
;
A
#
# COMPACT_ATOMS: atom_id res chain seq x y z
N MET A 1 -21.46 33.19 -16.89
CA MET A 1 -20.98 32.13 -17.80
C MET A 1 -21.96 32.03 -18.93
N SER A 2 -21.48 31.95 -20.17
CA SER A 2 -22.37 31.80 -21.32
C SER A 2 -23.11 30.46 -21.24
N ASP A 3 -24.36 30.38 -21.72
CA ASP A 3 -25.15 29.14 -21.66
C ASP A 3 -24.44 27.93 -22.29
N ILE A 4 -23.55 28.20 -23.25
CA ILE A 4 -22.70 27.21 -23.92
C ILE A 4 -21.64 26.67 -22.96
N GLU A 5 -20.98 27.52 -22.18
CA GLU A 5 -19.99 27.10 -21.18
C GLU A 5 -20.65 26.26 -20.09
N THR A 6 -21.80 26.68 -19.57
CA THR A 6 -22.54 25.95 -18.53
C THR A 6 -22.98 24.57 -19.04
N ARG A 7 -23.41 24.49 -20.30
CA ARG A 7 -23.79 23.22 -20.96
C ARG A 7 -22.58 22.31 -21.19
N LEU A 8 -21.45 22.86 -21.61
CA LEU A 8 -20.21 22.09 -21.81
C LEU A 8 -19.61 21.60 -20.48
N GLU A 9 -19.67 22.41 -19.43
CA GLU A 9 -19.25 22.02 -18.09
C GLU A 9 -20.10 20.87 -17.54
N GLY A 10 -21.42 20.91 -17.70
CA GLY A 10 -22.29 19.79 -17.33
C GLY A 10 -22.01 18.51 -18.12
N MET A 11 -21.59 18.59 -19.40
CA MET A 11 -21.25 17.41 -20.19
C MET A 11 -19.88 16.80 -19.85
N LEU A 12 -18.91 17.63 -19.43
CA LEU A 12 -17.52 17.22 -19.19
C LEU A 12 -17.26 16.84 -17.73
N PHE A 13 -17.93 17.51 -16.79
CA PHE A 13 -17.76 17.36 -15.36
C PHE A 13 -19.11 17.01 -14.71
N ASP A 14 -19.71 15.91 -15.16
CA ASP A 14 -20.81 15.32 -14.41
C ASP A 14 -20.24 14.76 -13.10
N PHE A 15 -20.52 15.43 -11.99
CA PHE A 15 -20.19 15.01 -10.62
C PHE A 15 -20.91 13.71 -10.18
N GLN A 16 -21.42 12.94 -11.14
CA GLN A 16 -22.15 11.70 -10.94
C GLN A 16 -21.28 10.55 -11.48
N THR A 17 -21.22 9.46 -10.71
CA THR A 17 -20.42 8.29 -11.04
C THR A 17 -20.87 7.65 -12.35
N THR A 18 -19.94 7.63 -13.32
CA THR A 18 -19.71 6.82 -14.55
C THR A 18 -20.80 5.99 -15.25
N TYR A 19 -21.97 5.72 -14.68
CA TYR A 19 -22.96 4.80 -15.25
C TYR A 19 -23.76 5.37 -16.45
N LYS A 20 -23.71 6.67 -16.72
CA LYS A 20 -24.58 7.32 -17.73
C LYS A 20 -23.96 7.40 -19.13
N THR A 21 -22.63 7.37 -19.27
CA THR A 21 -21.91 7.59 -20.53
C THR A 21 -21.30 6.33 -21.13
N ASP A 22 -21.11 5.27 -20.36
CA ASP A 22 -20.45 4.02 -20.82
C ASP A 22 -21.28 3.21 -21.85
N TYR A 23 -22.57 3.52 -22.00
CA TYR A 23 -23.45 2.82 -22.97
C TYR A 23 -23.77 3.67 -24.22
N ARG A 24 -22.76 4.21 -24.91
CA ARG A 24 -22.93 4.64 -26.32
C ARG A 24 -22.56 3.50 -27.29
N ARG A 25 -23.32 2.40 -27.24
CA ARG A 25 -23.31 1.40 -28.32
C ARG A 25 -24.14 1.95 -29.49
N GLY A 26 -23.53 2.23 -30.65
CA GLY A 26 -24.33 2.38 -31.88
C GLY A 26 -23.80 3.20 -33.06
N GLN A 27 -22.70 3.97 -32.97
CA GLN A 27 -22.21 4.69 -34.16
C GLN A 27 -21.17 3.85 -34.92
N ILE A 28 -21.66 3.12 -35.92
CA ILE A 28 -20.83 2.43 -36.91
C ILE A 28 -20.17 3.50 -37.79
N ARG A 29 -18.89 3.77 -37.58
CA ARG A 29 -18.09 4.62 -38.48
C ARG A 29 -17.73 3.79 -39.71
N ALA A 30 -17.86 4.39 -40.90
CA ALA A 30 -17.41 3.74 -42.13
C ALA A 30 -15.91 3.40 -42.03
N PRO A 31 -15.49 2.18 -42.39
CA PRO A 31 -14.09 1.81 -42.32
C PRO A 31 -13.27 2.62 -43.32
N VAL A 32 -12.23 3.31 -42.85
CA VAL A 32 -11.26 3.98 -43.72
C VAL A 32 -10.45 2.88 -44.40
N LEU A 33 -10.52 2.82 -45.73
CA LEU A 33 -9.74 1.88 -46.53
C LEU A 33 -8.25 2.25 -46.41
N THR A 34 -7.45 1.35 -45.83
CA THR A 34 -6.01 1.53 -45.71
C THR A 34 -5.35 1.31 -47.08
N LYS A 35 -4.58 2.29 -47.55
CA LYS A 35 -3.69 2.11 -48.71
C LYS A 35 -2.38 1.49 -48.22
N TYR A 36 -1.92 0.42 -48.86
CA TYR A 36 -0.63 -0.16 -48.54
C TYR A 36 0.48 0.75 -49.06
N GLU A 37 1.31 1.26 -48.15
CA GLU A 37 2.55 1.93 -48.47
C GLU A 37 3.71 0.96 -48.23
N GLU A 38 4.58 0.80 -49.23
CA GLU A 38 5.77 -0.03 -49.09
C GLU A 38 6.71 0.57 -48.05
N LYS A 39 7.15 -0.27 -47.11
CA LYS A 39 8.12 0.15 -46.09
C LYS A 39 9.45 0.47 -46.79
N PRO A 40 10.13 1.59 -46.45
CA PRO A 40 11.43 1.91 -47.03
C PRO A 40 12.44 0.80 -46.74
N LYS A 41 13.23 0.42 -47.77
CA LYS A 41 14.28 -0.60 -47.64
C LYS A 41 15.38 -0.09 -46.70
N CYS A 42 15.70 -0.87 -45.67
CA CYS A 42 16.75 -0.52 -44.73
C CYS A 42 18.13 -0.77 -45.37
N LEU A 43 18.88 0.29 -45.66
CA LEU A 43 20.20 0.20 -46.32
C LEU A 43 21.32 -0.38 -45.42
N ARG A 44 21.08 -0.49 -44.10
CA ARG A 44 22.06 -0.97 -43.12
C ARG A 44 21.60 -2.31 -42.53
N ILE A 45 22.55 -3.22 -42.35
CA ILE A 45 22.34 -4.46 -41.59
C ILE A 45 22.02 -4.06 -40.15
N ARG A 46 20.82 -4.38 -39.68
CA ARG A 46 20.44 -4.12 -38.29
C ARG A 46 21.15 -5.13 -37.40
N PRO A 47 21.65 -4.72 -36.21
CA PRO A 47 22.11 -5.68 -35.23
C PRO A 47 20.98 -6.67 -34.92
N PRO A 48 21.30 -7.93 -34.56
CA PRO A 48 20.28 -8.88 -34.17
C PRO A 48 19.43 -8.27 -33.06
N PRO A 49 18.09 -8.42 -33.11
CA PRO A 49 17.23 -7.88 -32.06
C PRO A 49 17.68 -8.45 -30.72
N LEU A 50 17.88 -7.58 -29.74
CA LEU A 50 18.04 -7.99 -28.36
C LEU A 50 16.78 -8.78 -27.99
N LYS A 51 16.91 -10.11 -27.94
CA LYS A 51 15.86 -10.98 -27.41
C LYS A 51 15.72 -10.64 -25.93
N ASP A 52 14.49 -10.65 -25.42
CA ASP A 52 14.26 -10.67 -23.98
C ASP A 52 14.77 -9.42 -23.20
N ILE A 53 14.72 -8.22 -23.79
CA ILE A 53 15.06 -6.96 -23.06
C ILE A 53 14.23 -6.84 -21.77
N HIS A 54 12.97 -7.25 -21.81
CA HIS A 54 12.06 -7.21 -20.66
C HIS A 54 12.44 -8.19 -19.55
N THR A 55 13.05 -9.32 -19.89
CA THR A 55 13.36 -10.38 -18.92
C THR A 55 14.86 -10.45 -18.57
N LEU A 56 15.70 -9.68 -19.28
CA LEU A 56 17.16 -9.63 -19.11
C LEU A 56 17.77 -11.04 -18.97
N THR A 57 17.24 -12.03 -19.68
CA THR A 57 17.63 -13.46 -19.55
C THR A 57 19.11 -13.68 -19.81
N ALA A 58 19.72 -12.92 -20.72
CA ALA A 58 21.16 -12.95 -20.94
C ALA A 58 21.97 -12.57 -19.68
N TRP A 59 21.44 -11.67 -18.84
CA TRP A 59 22.07 -11.20 -17.61
C TRP A 59 21.80 -12.11 -16.41
N ARG A 60 20.84 -13.04 -16.51
CA ARG A 60 20.64 -14.09 -15.48
C ARG A 60 21.80 -15.09 -15.41
N SER A 61 22.56 -15.26 -16.50
CA SER A 61 23.62 -16.28 -16.59
C SER A 61 24.80 -16.01 -15.66
N THR A 62 25.04 -14.75 -15.31
CA THR A 62 26.06 -14.31 -14.36
C THR A 62 25.38 -13.57 -13.21
N PRO A 63 24.86 -14.28 -12.20
CA PRO A 63 24.28 -13.63 -11.04
C PRO A 63 25.41 -12.93 -10.26
N VAL A 64 25.56 -11.63 -10.48
CA VAL A 64 26.39 -10.80 -9.63
C VAL A 64 25.75 -10.81 -8.25
N PRO A 65 26.43 -11.33 -7.20
CA PRO A 65 25.82 -11.42 -5.89
C PRO A 65 25.53 -10.00 -5.38
N PHE A 66 24.30 -9.80 -4.92
CA PHE A 66 23.81 -8.50 -4.45
C PHE A 66 24.66 -7.93 -3.29
N SER A 67 25.37 -8.80 -2.58
CA SER A 67 26.34 -8.44 -1.54
C SER A 67 27.47 -7.52 -2.00
N LEU A 68 27.80 -7.49 -3.29
CA LEU A 68 28.84 -6.61 -3.83
C LEU A 68 28.40 -5.14 -3.90
N TRP A 69 27.10 -4.87 -3.92
CA TRP A 69 26.56 -3.50 -3.94
C TRP A 69 26.30 -2.94 -2.54
N HIS A 70 26.41 -3.78 -1.52
CA HIS A 70 26.25 -3.37 -0.14
C HIS A 70 27.48 -2.58 0.34
N LYS A 71 27.24 -1.34 0.74
CA LYS A 71 28.25 -0.50 1.42
C LYS A 71 27.87 -0.37 2.90
N PRO A 72 28.85 -0.25 3.80
CA PRO A 72 28.57 0.09 5.18
C PRO A 72 27.74 1.38 5.25
N ASN A 73 26.76 1.41 6.16
CA ASN A 73 25.97 2.62 6.35
C ASN A 73 26.90 3.78 6.75
N PRO A 74 26.90 4.93 6.04
CA PRO A 74 27.85 6.01 6.29
C PRO A 74 27.70 6.66 7.67
N ILE A 75 26.53 6.56 8.30
CA ILE A 75 26.25 7.16 9.60
C ILE A 75 26.63 6.20 10.74
N LEU A 76 26.22 4.93 10.62
CA LEU A 76 26.38 3.94 11.69
C LEU A 76 27.68 3.14 11.57
N HIS A 77 28.38 3.27 10.44
CA HIS A 77 29.55 2.47 10.04
C HIS A 77 29.35 0.95 10.21
N LYS A 78 28.09 0.49 10.15
CA LYS A 78 27.72 -0.92 10.26
C LYS A 78 27.77 -1.56 8.88
N ASP A 79 28.47 -2.69 8.82
CA ASP A 79 28.53 -3.55 7.65
C ASP A 79 27.22 -4.35 7.54
N PRO A 80 26.43 -4.20 6.47
CA PRO A 80 25.17 -4.93 6.29
C PRO A 80 25.37 -6.45 6.19
N ASN A 81 26.58 -6.93 5.87
CA ASN A 81 26.90 -8.35 5.87
C ASN A 81 27.15 -8.91 7.28
N LYS A 82 27.28 -8.04 8.29
CA LYS A 82 27.48 -8.42 9.69
C LYS A 82 26.21 -8.13 10.47
N VAL A 83 25.43 -9.17 10.75
CA VAL A 83 24.23 -9.07 11.59
C VAL A 83 24.63 -8.57 12.98
N GLN A 84 23.90 -7.58 13.50
CA GLN A 84 24.08 -7.11 14.87
C GLN A 84 23.75 -8.25 15.84
N LYS A 85 24.70 -8.61 16.70
CA LYS A 85 24.45 -9.60 17.75
C LYS A 85 23.33 -9.10 18.67
N PRO A 86 22.38 -9.96 19.07
CA PRO A 86 21.36 -9.57 20.04
C PRO A 86 22.05 -9.11 21.33
N TYR A 87 21.46 -8.10 21.97
CA TYR A 87 21.95 -7.65 23.26
C TYR A 87 21.79 -8.78 24.28
N VAL A 88 22.91 -9.22 24.86
CA VAL A 88 22.92 -10.16 25.97
C VAL A 88 22.99 -9.32 27.24
N LYS A 89 21.94 -9.40 28.06
CA LYS A 89 21.95 -8.77 29.38
C LYS A 89 23.10 -9.37 30.19
N GLN A 90 24.00 -8.53 30.70
CA GLN A 90 25.06 -8.98 31.59
C GLN A 90 24.47 -9.58 32.86
N GLU A 91 25.11 -10.61 33.38
CA GLU A 91 24.71 -11.22 34.65
C GLU A 91 24.93 -10.22 35.78
N ASP A 92 23.88 -9.99 36.57
CA ASP A 92 23.89 -9.04 37.67
C ASP A 92 24.18 -9.81 38.97
N THR A 93 25.46 -9.84 39.37
CA THR A 93 25.94 -10.61 40.54
C THR A 93 25.37 -10.11 41.87
N GLU A 94 24.95 -8.84 41.93
CA GLU A 94 24.49 -8.19 43.16
C GLU A 94 22.97 -8.11 43.26
N LEU A 95 22.24 -8.55 42.23
CA LEU A 95 20.78 -8.48 42.16
C LEU A 95 20.10 -9.00 43.43
N ALA A 96 20.56 -10.14 43.95
CA ALA A 96 20.00 -10.75 45.16
C ALA A 96 20.22 -9.91 46.42
N GLN A 97 21.35 -9.21 46.53
CA GLN A 97 21.66 -8.33 47.66
C GLN A 97 20.85 -7.03 47.57
N VAL A 98 20.79 -6.44 46.38
CA VAL A 98 20.01 -5.22 46.10
C VAL A 98 18.52 -5.42 46.36
N ILE A 99 17.97 -6.58 45.99
CA ILE A 99 16.58 -6.96 46.28
C ILE A 99 16.29 -6.96 47.78
N LYS A 100 17.25 -7.39 48.61
CA LYS A 100 17.08 -7.45 50.07
C LYS A 100 17.19 -6.08 50.72
N THR A 101 18.03 -5.19 50.19
CA THR A 101 18.34 -3.89 50.82
C THR A 101 17.50 -2.72 50.31
N ARG A 102 16.79 -2.88 49.19
CA ARG A 102 15.97 -1.80 48.62
C ARG A 102 14.77 -1.44 49.53
N PRO A 103 14.38 -0.16 49.61
CA PRO A 103 13.18 0.27 50.33
C PRO A 103 11.92 -0.35 49.71
N ARG A 104 11.04 -0.87 50.58
CA ARG A 104 9.86 -1.65 50.19
C ARG A 104 8.71 -0.71 49.82
N VAL A 105 8.20 -0.81 48.60
CA VAL A 105 6.96 -0.12 48.18
C VAL A 105 5.78 -1.05 48.38
N VAL A 106 5.01 -0.83 49.44
CA VAL A 106 3.81 -1.62 49.75
C VAL A 106 2.59 -0.82 49.32
N MET A 107 2.04 -1.09 48.13
CA MET A 107 0.73 -0.52 47.74
C MET A 107 -0.38 -1.57 47.74
N THR A 108 -0.09 -2.83 47.44
CA THR A 108 -0.92 -4.07 47.52
C THR A 108 -0.18 -5.08 46.65
N PRO A 109 0.17 -6.30 47.11
CA PRO A 109 -0.63 -7.23 47.89
C PRO A 109 -0.17 -7.41 49.35
N ALA A 110 -0.93 -8.19 50.13
CA ALA A 110 -0.70 -8.47 51.56
C ALA A 110 0.62 -9.20 51.89
N VAL A 111 1.35 -9.66 50.86
CA VAL A 111 2.63 -10.37 50.98
C VAL A 111 3.61 -9.75 50.00
N SER A 112 4.84 -9.46 50.46
CA SER A 112 5.86 -8.91 49.58
C SER A 112 6.41 -10.03 48.68
N VAL A 113 6.56 -9.74 47.39
CA VAL A 113 7.11 -10.69 46.39
C VAL A 113 8.56 -11.09 46.71
N ASP A 114 9.24 -10.28 47.53
CA ASP A 114 10.60 -10.52 47.97
C ASP A 114 10.69 -11.49 49.17
N ASP A 115 9.58 -11.74 49.90
CA ASP A 115 9.52 -12.72 51.00
C ASP A 115 9.26 -14.16 50.49
N ILE A 116 9.15 -14.37 49.17
CA ILE A 116 8.91 -15.69 48.57
C ILE A 116 10.24 -16.42 48.41
N GLU A 117 10.46 -17.44 49.24
CA GLU A 117 11.69 -18.24 49.23
C GLU A 117 11.88 -19.05 47.95
N ASP A 118 10.78 -19.56 47.35
CA ASP A 118 10.85 -20.34 46.11
C ASP A 118 11.07 -19.43 44.89
N PRO A 119 12.25 -19.52 44.21
CA PRO A 119 12.55 -18.69 43.05
C PRO A 119 11.59 -18.95 41.89
N LYS A 120 11.02 -20.17 41.78
CA LYS A 120 10.06 -20.49 40.71
C LYS A 120 8.72 -19.80 40.95
N ALA A 121 8.16 -19.92 42.15
CA ALA A 121 6.94 -19.21 42.53
C ALA A 121 7.08 -17.69 42.37
N ARG A 122 8.24 -17.14 42.77
CA ARG A 122 8.56 -15.72 42.61
C ARG A 122 8.58 -15.29 41.14
N ALA A 123 9.22 -16.06 40.26
CA ALA A 123 9.28 -15.77 38.84
C ALA A 123 7.88 -15.77 38.20
N ILE A 124 7.04 -16.76 38.52
CA ILE A 124 5.66 -16.86 38.03
C ILE A 124 4.84 -15.63 38.44
N LEU A 125 4.96 -15.20 39.69
CA LEU A 125 4.24 -14.03 40.21
C LEU A 125 4.74 -12.73 39.59
N CYS A 126 6.05 -12.56 39.41
CA CYS A 126 6.62 -11.42 38.70
C CYS A 126 6.17 -11.38 37.23
N ASP A 127 6.19 -12.52 36.53
CA ASP A 127 5.68 -12.59 35.17
C ASP A 127 4.19 -12.25 35.12
N ALA A 128 3.37 -12.77 36.03
CA ALA A 128 1.94 -12.47 36.06
C ALA A 128 1.64 -10.98 36.34
N MET A 129 2.39 -10.35 37.26
CA MET A 129 2.15 -8.96 37.68
C MET A 129 2.72 -7.91 36.72
N TYR A 130 3.91 -8.16 36.18
CA TYR A 130 4.64 -7.16 35.40
C TYR A 130 4.61 -7.39 33.89
N THR A 131 3.90 -8.43 33.40
CA THR A 131 3.66 -8.59 31.96
C THR A 131 2.38 -7.89 31.55
N SER A 132 2.46 -7.06 30.52
CA SER A 132 1.26 -6.49 29.89
C SER A 132 0.49 -7.59 29.17
N THR A 133 -0.83 -7.41 29.06
CA THR A 133 -1.72 -8.31 28.31
C THR A 133 -1.21 -8.56 26.89
N VAL A 134 -0.71 -7.53 26.22
CA VAL A 134 -0.14 -7.61 24.87
C VAL A 134 1.14 -8.45 24.84
N ALA A 135 2.05 -8.25 25.81
CA ALA A 135 3.29 -9.03 25.88
C ALA A 135 3.01 -10.52 26.15
N LYS A 136 2.00 -10.81 26.97
CA LYS A 136 1.52 -12.17 27.23
C LYS A 136 0.98 -12.83 25.95
N MET A 137 0.10 -12.15 25.22
CA MET A 137 -0.45 -12.67 23.96
C MET A 137 0.64 -12.95 22.92
N ASN A 138 1.65 -12.09 22.81
CA ASN A 138 2.77 -12.30 21.89
C ASN A 138 3.62 -13.52 22.28
N ARG A 139 3.84 -13.77 23.58
CA ARG A 139 4.55 -14.97 24.04
C ARG A 139 3.76 -16.23 23.75
N GLU A 140 2.45 -16.22 23.97
CA GLU A 140 1.56 -17.35 23.67
C GLU A 140 1.50 -17.64 22.16
N ALA A 141 1.46 -16.60 21.33
CA ALA A 141 1.46 -16.74 19.87
C ALA A 141 2.77 -17.33 19.31
N VAL A 142 3.89 -17.10 19.99
CA VAL A 142 5.22 -17.58 19.58
C VAL A 142 5.59 -18.91 20.26
N SER A 143 4.94 -19.26 21.37
CA SER A 143 5.23 -20.50 22.09
C SER A 143 4.92 -21.73 21.24
N ASP A 144 5.83 -22.71 21.26
CA ASP A 144 5.62 -23.99 20.60
C ASP A 144 4.36 -24.64 21.16
N TYR A 145 3.35 -24.83 20.30
CA TYR A 145 2.15 -25.57 20.68
C TYR A 145 2.52 -27.03 20.94
N VAL A 146 2.76 -27.36 22.20
CA VAL A 146 2.71 -28.75 22.65
C VAL A 146 1.25 -29.16 22.59
N ASN A 147 0.87 -29.90 21.55
CA ASN A 147 -0.42 -30.57 21.49
C ASN A 147 -0.46 -31.64 22.59
N MET A 148 -0.72 -31.22 23.83
CA MET A 148 -1.08 -32.12 24.91
C MET A 148 -2.46 -32.69 24.58
N LYS A 149 -2.48 -33.76 23.78
CA LYS A 149 -3.65 -34.63 23.70
C LYS A 149 -3.69 -35.37 25.03
N ALA A 150 -4.66 -35.02 25.87
CA ALA A 150 -5.03 -35.89 26.96
C ALA A 150 -5.25 -37.31 26.40
N PRO A 151 -4.80 -38.38 27.07
CA PRO A 151 -5.04 -39.74 26.61
C PRO A 151 -6.54 -39.91 26.37
N LEU A 152 -6.91 -40.13 25.10
CA LEU A 152 -8.31 -40.33 24.73
C LEU A 152 -8.81 -41.57 25.46
N SER A 153 -9.93 -41.44 26.18
CA SER A 153 -10.59 -42.60 26.76
C SER A 153 -10.94 -43.59 25.62
N PRO A 154 -10.79 -44.91 25.80
CA PRO A 154 -11.15 -45.89 24.78
C PRO A 154 -12.66 -45.94 24.52
N LEU A 155 -13.46 -45.30 25.37
CA LEU A 155 -14.90 -45.23 25.23
C LEU A 155 -15.27 -44.03 24.36
N PRO A 156 -16.15 -44.20 23.35
CA PRO A 156 -16.71 -43.08 22.62
C PRO A 156 -17.51 -42.22 23.60
N VAL A 157 -17.15 -40.94 23.69
CA VAL A 157 -17.94 -39.96 24.45
C VAL A 157 -19.34 -39.92 23.86
N PRO A 158 -20.42 -39.94 24.68
CA PRO A 158 -21.78 -39.81 24.16
C PRO A 158 -21.88 -38.55 23.30
N ALA A 159 -22.48 -38.69 22.12
CA ALA A 159 -22.64 -37.57 21.20
C ALA A 159 -23.46 -36.48 21.88
N ASN A 160 -22.82 -35.35 22.16
CA ASN A 160 -23.52 -34.16 22.62
C ASN A 160 -23.86 -33.32 21.37
N PRO A 161 -25.11 -33.36 20.88
CA PRO A 161 -25.47 -32.64 19.66
C PRO A 161 -25.38 -31.14 19.92
N VAL A 162 -24.31 -30.52 19.44
CA VAL A 162 -24.18 -29.06 19.45
C VAL A 162 -25.13 -28.51 18.39
N THR A 163 -26.28 -27.99 18.83
CA THR A 163 -27.18 -27.25 17.95
C THR A 163 -26.60 -25.87 17.69
N LEU A 164 -25.86 -25.75 16.58
CA LEU A 164 -25.42 -24.44 16.09
C LEU A 164 -26.66 -23.67 15.57
N PRO A 165 -26.94 -22.46 16.08
CA PRO A 165 -28.02 -21.66 15.53
C PRO A 165 -27.71 -21.36 14.06
N ARG A 166 -28.72 -21.48 13.19
CA ARG A 166 -28.59 -21.12 11.78
C ARG A 166 -28.14 -19.67 11.71
N LEU A 167 -27.00 -19.43 11.06
CA LEU A 167 -26.38 -18.11 10.94
C LEU A 167 -27.36 -17.17 10.22
N ARG A 168 -28.07 -16.34 11.00
CA ARG A 168 -28.95 -15.30 10.48
C ARG A 168 -28.14 -14.01 10.47
N PRO A 169 -28.06 -13.29 9.34
CA PRO A 169 -27.47 -11.96 9.36
C PRO A 169 -28.24 -11.10 10.38
N PRO A 170 -27.55 -10.21 11.11
CA PRO A 170 -28.22 -9.31 12.04
C PRO A 170 -29.27 -8.51 11.28
N TYR A 171 -30.43 -8.30 11.90
CA TYR A 171 -31.45 -7.45 11.32
C TYR A 171 -30.92 -6.01 11.22
N VAL A 172 -30.79 -5.54 9.99
CA VAL A 172 -30.49 -4.14 9.68
C VAL A 172 -31.80 -3.49 9.26
N SER A 173 -32.20 -2.43 9.98
CA SER A 173 -33.43 -1.69 9.70
C SER A 173 -33.41 -1.11 8.26
N PRO A 174 -34.57 -0.98 7.60
CA PRO A 174 -34.64 -0.41 6.26
C PRO A 174 -34.06 1.01 6.16
N GLU A 175 -34.20 1.80 7.23
CA GLU A 175 -33.65 3.16 7.32
C GLU A 175 -32.13 3.16 7.18
N TRP A 176 -31.45 2.25 7.88
CA TRP A 176 -29.99 2.09 7.79
C TRP A 176 -29.53 1.59 6.41
N ARG A 177 -30.36 0.82 5.68
CA ARG A 177 -30.05 0.43 4.30
C ARG A 177 -30.10 1.62 3.36
N MET A 178 -31.02 2.56 3.59
CA MET A 178 -31.12 3.77 2.79
C MET A 178 -29.97 4.74 3.08
N GLU A 179 -29.58 4.88 4.35
CA GLU A 179 -28.44 5.70 4.77
C GLU A 179 -27.11 5.15 4.27
N THR A 180 -26.91 3.83 4.32
CA THR A 180 -25.67 3.22 3.79
C THR A 180 -25.57 3.36 2.28
N VAL A 181 -26.68 3.27 1.54
CA VAL A 181 -26.70 3.51 0.09
C VAL A 181 -26.45 4.99 -0.24
N SER A 182 -27.00 5.92 0.53
CA SER A 182 -26.74 7.35 0.32
C SER A 182 -25.28 7.70 0.61
N TRP A 183 -24.71 7.12 1.67
CA TRP A 183 -23.30 7.25 2.02
C TRP A 183 -22.36 6.59 0.99
N ASP A 184 -22.65 5.37 0.53
CA ASP A 184 -21.86 4.65 -0.48
C ASP A 184 -21.86 5.38 -1.83
N ARG A 185 -22.97 6.04 -2.18
CA ARG A 185 -23.04 6.91 -3.36
C ARG A 185 -22.17 8.17 -3.26
N GLN A 186 -21.87 8.64 -2.05
CA GLN A 186 -20.97 9.79 -1.85
C GLN A 186 -19.49 9.38 -1.97
N GLN A 187 -19.17 8.08 -1.94
CA GLN A 187 -17.80 7.63 -2.06
C GLN A 187 -17.27 7.74 -3.49
N LEU A 188 -16.10 8.36 -3.61
CA LEU A 188 -15.36 8.42 -4.86
C LEU A 188 -14.73 7.04 -5.13
N ARG A 189 -15.25 6.30 -6.11
CA ARG A 189 -14.71 4.98 -6.50
C ARG A 189 -13.55 5.04 -7.50
N SER A 190 -13.21 6.24 -7.98
CA SER A 190 -12.08 6.47 -8.86
C SER A 190 -10.82 6.78 -8.06
N TYR A 191 -9.66 6.32 -8.53
CA TYR A 191 -8.35 6.70 -7.96
C TYR A 191 -7.98 8.16 -8.24
N CYS A 192 -8.71 8.84 -9.11
CA CYS A 192 -8.48 10.24 -9.50
C CYS A 192 -9.70 11.09 -9.14
N ASP A 193 -9.43 12.29 -8.63
CA ASP A 193 -10.44 13.29 -8.30
C ASP A 193 -11.06 13.84 -9.61
N PRO A 194 -12.39 13.72 -9.82
CA PRO A 194 -13.06 14.16 -11.05
C PRO A 194 -13.27 15.67 -11.09
N THR A 195 -12.91 16.43 -10.05
CA THR A 195 -13.16 17.88 -10.03
C THR A 195 -12.34 18.63 -11.06
N LYS A 196 -12.97 19.61 -11.73
CA LYS A 196 -12.33 20.53 -12.67
C LYS A 196 -11.06 21.16 -12.10
N GLN A 197 -11.07 21.52 -10.81
CA GLN A 197 -9.93 22.13 -10.13
C GLN A 197 -8.72 21.20 -10.04
N PHE A 198 -8.95 19.90 -9.81
CA PHE A 198 -7.87 18.90 -9.79
C PHE A 198 -7.18 18.79 -11.16
N TRP A 199 -7.96 18.66 -12.24
CA TRP A 199 -7.42 18.53 -13.60
C TRP A 199 -6.78 19.81 -14.12
N LEU A 200 -7.31 20.98 -13.75
CA LEU A 200 -6.70 22.27 -14.12
C LEU A 200 -5.46 22.62 -13.28
N ARG A 201 -5.33 22.06 -12.07
CA ARG A 201 -4.13 22.23 -11.23
C ARG A 201 -2.95 21.42 -11.77
N GLN A 202 -3.21 20.29 -12.43
CA GLN A 202 -2.19 19.59 -13.18
C GLN A 202 -1.83 20.42 -14.40
N LYS A 203 -0.59 20.92 -14.48
CA LYS A 203 -0.08 21.46 -15.74
C LYS A 203 -0.20 20.36 -16.78
N SER A 204 -0.96 20.60 -17.84
CA SER A 204 -0.96 19.71 -18.99
C SER A 204 0.49 19.52 -19.44
N PHE A 205 0.85 18.30 -19.82
CA PHE A 205 2.15 18.06 -20.43
C PHE A 205 2.31 19.02 -21.62
N PRO A 206 3.49 19.64 -21.81
CA PRO A 206 3.70 20.58 -22.90
C PRO A 206 3.35 19.91 -24.22
N CYS A 207 2.27 20.39 -24.85
CA CYS A 207 1.85 19.93 -26.16
C CYS A 207 2.84 20.53 -27.18
N ARG A 208 3.88 19.77 -27.53
CA ARG A 208 4.88 20.22 -28.51
C ARG A 208 4.26 20.73 -29.82
N PRO A 209 3.26 20.06 -30.42
CA PRO A 209 2.60 20.60 -31.61
C PRO A 209 1.94 21.96 -31.36
N CYS A 210 1.32 22.15 -30.20
CA CYS A 210 0.67 23.40 -29.83
C CYS A 210 1.71 24.54 -29.68
N GLU A 211 2.85 24.25 -29.04
CA GLU A 211 3.96 25.20 -28.90
C GLU A 211 4.55 25.57 -30.27
N GLU A 212 4.79 24.57 -31.14
CA GLU A 212 5.27 24.78 -32.50
C GLU A 212 4.28 25.63 -33.32
N THR A 213 2.97 25.36 -33.24
CA THR A 213 1.96 26.18 -33.92
C THR A 213 1.92 27.61 -33.40
N ALA A 214 2.04 27.81 -32.09
CA ALA A 214 2.06 29.15 -31.50
C ALA A 214 3.29 29.95 -31.97
N ILE A 215 4.46 29.31 -32.08
CA ILE A 215 5.69 29.92 -32.62
C ILE A 215 5.50 30.32 -34.09
N VAL A 216 4.94 29.42 -34.91
CA VAL A 216 4.69 29.68 -36.34
C VAL A 216 3.68 30.82 -36.51
N GLU A 217 2.61 30.85 -35.73
CA GLU A 217 1.62 31.93 -35.77
C GLU A 217 2.20 33.28 -35.33
N ALA A 218 3.01 33.29 -34.26
CA ALA A 218 3.70 34.50 -33.81
C ALA A 218 4.64 35.03 -34.90
N HIS A 219 5.39 34.14 -35.55
CA HIS A 219 6.26 34.49 -36.67
C HIS A 219 5.46 35.06 -37.85
N ARG A 220 4.35 34.42 -38.25
CA ARG A 220 3.47 34.92 -39.32
C ARG A 220 2.89 36.29 -38.99
N LYS A 221 2.44 36.50 -37.74
CA LYS A 221 1.95 37.80 -37.28
C LYS A 221 3.02 38.89 -37.38
N LEU A 222 4.24 38.58 -36.96
CA LEU A 222 5.37 39.50 -37.03
C LEU A 222 5.73 39.84 -38.48
N GLN A 223 5.78 38.85 -39.37
CA GLN A 223 5.97 39.07 -40.81
C GLN A 223 4.87 39.97 -41.40
N ASN A 224 3.60 39.70 -41.09
CA ASN A 224 2.49 40.52 -41.56
C ASN A 224 2.59 41.97 -41.05
N GLN A 225 3.05 42.18 -39.81
CA GLN A 225 3.28 43.52 -39.25
C GLN A 225 4.44 44.24 -39.97
N LEU A 226 5.54 43.54 -40.25
CA LEU A 226 6.67 44.09 -41.00
C LEU A 226 6.29 44.44 -42.44
N ASP A 227 5.53 43.57 -43.11
CA ASP A 227 5.06 43.80 -44.47
C ASP A 227 4.05 44.94 -44.54
N TRP A 228 3.19 45.09 -43.52
CA TRP A 228 2.32 46.25 -43.38
C TRP A 228 3.12 47.54 -43.15
N ALA A 229 4.15 47.49 -42.31
CA ALA A 229 5.02 48.64 -42.05
C ALA A 229 5.82 49.09 -43.30
N LYS A 230 6.21 48.16 -44.17
CA LYS A 230 6.88 48.46 -45.46
C LYS A 230 5.95 49.02 -46.54
N ARG A 231 4.64 48.87 -46.38
CA ARG A 231 3.62 49.40 -47.31
C ARG A 231 3.17 50.83 -46.97
N LYS A 232 3.65 51.38 -45.85
CA LYS A 232 3.55 52.80 -45.50
C LYS A 232 4.82 53.52 -45.92
#